data_AF-A0A2T9VL62-F1
#
_entry.id   AF-A0A2T9VL62-F1
#
_cell.length_a   1.000
_cell.length_b   1.000
_cell.length_c   1.000
_cell.angle_alpha   90.00
_cell.angle_beta   90.00
_cell.angle_gamma   90.00
#
_symmetry.space_group_name_H-M   'P 1'
#
loop_
_entity.id
_entity.type
_entity.pdbx_description
1 polymer ?
#
loop_
_entity_poly.entity_id
_entity_poly.type
_entity_poly.pdbx_seq_one_letter_code
_entity_poly.pdbx_strand_id
1 'polypeptide(L)'
;DLCISVLPLFSETKSKSLDEITRRYLVINLAIAYKFSNEEKKCYSLLSQYDWSALSFLFKMAERILLSDYDKAAEYMKKAYLAEEFKKEHLIDWPLFKYFKESEQFKSICQELFTEDEMLEFIVPHSDPEPIEEHTSPSMADV
;
A
#
# COMPACT_ATOMS: atom_id res chain seq x y z
N ASP A 1 -4.18 -13.09 -11.95
CA ASP A 1 -4.33 -11.84 -11.18
C ASP A 1 -5.69 -11.20 -11.38
N LEU A 2 -6.59 -11.37 -10.42
CA LEU A 2 -7.94 -10.80 -10.46
C LEU A 2 -7.91 -9.26 -10.56
N CYS A 3 -6.97 -8.61 -9.86
CA CYS A 3 -6.81 -7.16 -9.87
C CYS A 3 -6.50 -6.60 -11.28
N ILE A 4 -5.63 -7.27 -12.04
CA ILE A 4 -5.28 -6.84 -13.40
C ILE A 4 -6.47 -7.00 -14.35
N SER A 5 -7.33 -8.00 -14.16
CA SER A 5 -8.53 -8.19 -14.99
C SER A 5 -9.69 -7.26 -14.63
N VAL A 6 -9.80 -6.84 -13.36
CA VAL A 6 -11.00 -6.18 -12.83
C VAL A 6 -10.81 -4.67 -12.70
N LEU A 7 -9.66 -4.19 -12.24
CA LEU A 7 -9.43 -2.75 -12.02
C LEU A 7 -9.51 -1.89 -13.29
N PRO A 8 -9.00 -2.33 -14.47
CA PRO A 8 -9.16 -1.57 -15.70
C PRO A 8 -10.62 -1.31 -16.06
N LEU A 9 -11.51 -2.28 -15.80
CA LEU A 9 -12.94 -2.14 -16.09
C LEU A 9 -13.58 -0.99 -15.31
N PHE A 10 -13.13 -0.75 -14.07
CA PHE A 10 -13.60 0.35 -13.23
C PHE A 10 -12.93 1.69 -13.53
N SER A 11 -11.70 1.67 -14.06
CA SER A 11 -11.00 2.89 -14.50
C SER A 11 -11.54 3.42 -15.83
N GLU A 12 -11.81 2.52 -16.79
CA GLU A 12 -12.24 2.84 -18.15
C GLU A 12 -13.73 3.21 -18.24
N THR A 13 -14.56 2.68 -17.33
CA THR A 13 -15.95 3.13 -17.24
C THR A 13 -15.98 4.55 -16.67
N LYS A 14 -16.34 5.51 -17.54
CA LYS A 14 -16.75 6.88 -17.15
C LYS A 14 -18.08 6.84 -16.39
N SER A 15 -18.17 6.05 -15.32
CA SER A 15 -19.21 6.21 -14.32
C SER A 15 -19.07 7.62 -13.75
N LYS A 16 -20.13 8.42 -13.83
CA LYS A 16 -20.17 9.77 -13.22
C LYS A 16 -20.10 9.73 -11.69
N SER A 17 -20.06 8.55 -11.06
CA SER A 17 -20.16 8.39 -9.61
C SER A 17 -18.84 8.32 -8.85
N LEU A 18 -17.71 8.07 -9.52
CA LEU A 18 -16.41 7.95 -8.85
C LEU A 18 -15.68 9.29 -8.86
N ASP A 19 -15.39 9.79 -7.66
CA ASP A 19 -14.56 10.97 -7.44
C ASP A 19 -13.09 10.71 -7.84
N GLU A 20 -12.33 11.78 -7.99
CA GLU A 20 -10.95 11.73 -8.48
C GLU A 20 -10.00 11.00 -7.52
N ILE A 21 -10.21 11.12 -6.21
CA ILE A 21 -9.38 10.46 -5.18
C ILE A 21 -9.56 8.95 -5.28
N THR A 22 -10.81 8.48 -5.35
CA THR A 22 -11.12 7.05 -5.54
C THR A 22 -10.50 6.52 -6.83
N ARG A 23 -10.57 7.27 -7.94
CA ARG A 23 -9.90 6.88 -9.19
C ARG A 23 -8.39 6.76 -9.02
N ARG A 24 -7.75 7.68 -8.28
CA ARG A 24 -6.29 7.61 -8.04
C ARG A 24 -5.90 6.39 -7.22
N TYR A 25 -6.70 6.00 -6.22
CA TYR A 25 -6.48 4.72 -5.52
C TYR A 25 -6.56 3.51 -6.45
N LEU A 26 -7.54 3.46 -7.35
CA LEU A 26 -7.66 2.36 -8.33
C LEU A 26 -6.44 2.29 -9.24
N VAL A 27 -5.92 3.43 -9.70
CA VAL A 27 -4.71 3.50 -10.53
C VAL A 27 -3.49 2.98 -9.77
N ILE A 28 -3.28 3.41 -8.52
CA ILE A 28 -2.17 2.94 -7.70
C ILE A 28 -2.27 1.43 -7.46
N ASN A 29 -3.45 0.92 -7.12
CA ASN A 29 -3.65 -0.51 -6.89
C ASN A 29 -3.38 -1.34 -8.14
N LEU A 30 -3.78 -0.85 -9.33
CA LEU A 30 -3.47 -1.51 -10.59
C LEU A 30 -1.96 -1.46 -10.89
N ALA A 31 -1.30 -0.34 -10.61
CA ALA A 31 0.15 -0.20 -10.78
C ALA A 31 0.93 -1.15 -9.84
N ILE A 32 0.48 -1.32 -8.59
CA ILE A 32 1.01 -2.32 -7.66
C ILE A 32 0.89 -3.72 -8.27
N ALA A 33 -0.30 -4.07 -8.79
CA ALA A 33 -0.52 -5.36 -9.42
C ALA A 33 0.45 -5.58 -10.60
N TYR A 34 0.61 -4.60 -11.50
CA TYR A 34 1.60 -4.71 -12.59
C TYR A 34 3.03 -4.86 -12.09
N LYS A 35 3.44 -4.12 -11.05
CA LYS A 35 4.78 -4.22 -10.46
C LYS A 35 5.01 -5.64 -9.90
N PHE A 36 4.02 -6.21 -9.23
CA PHE A 36 4.13 -7.53 -8.60
C PHE A 36 4.08 -8.69 -9.59
N SER A 37 3.42 -8.49 -10.73
CA SER A 37 3.40 -9.46 -11.84
C SER A 37 4.60 -9.31 -12.79
N ASN A 38 5.65 -8.59 -12.39
CA ASN A 38 6.85 -8.29 -13.21
C ASN A 38 6.55 -7.56 -14.53
N GLU A 39 5.43 -6.84 -14.62
CA GLU A 39 5.03 -6.05 -15.79
C GLU A 39 5.40 -4.56 -15.62
N GLU A 40 6.66 -4.27 -15.28
CA GLU A 40 7.11 -2.92 -14.92
C GLU A 40 6.82 -1.86 -16.00
N LYS A 41 6.98 -2.22 -17.28
CA LYS A 41 6.67 -1.32 -18.40
C LYS A 41 5.20 -0.86 -18.39
N LYS A 42 4.27 -1.74 -18.02
CA LYS A 42 2.84 -1.38 -17.92
C LYS A 42 2.59 -0.54 -16.69
N CYS A 43 3.23 -0.84 -15.56
CA CYS A 43 3.19 0.00 -14.37
C CYS A 43 3.62 1.44 -14.69
N TYR A 44 4.78 1.62 -15.33
CA TYR A 44 5.31 2.94 -15.67
C TYR A 44 4.44 3.67 -16.70
N SER A 45 4.00 2.95 -17.73
CA SER A 45 3.09 3.49 -18.74
C SER A 45 1.77 3.97 -18.12
N LEU A 46 1.19 3.19 -17.20
CA LEU A 46 -0.03 3.58 -16.49
C LEU A 46 0.18 4.85 -15.66
N LEU A 47 1.22 4.88 -14.82
CA LEU A 47 1.48 6.03 -13.95
C LEU A 47 1.75 7.31 -14.74
N SER A 48 2.43 7.21 -15.89
CA SER A 48 2.75 8.36 -16.75
C SER A 48 1.52 9.05 -17.37
N GLN A 49 0.35 8.40 -17.39
CA GLN A 49 -0.88 8.97 -17.94
C GLN A 49 -1.58 9.93 -16.98
N TYR A 50 -1.11 10.03 -15.74
CA TYR A 50 -1.74 10.82 -14.70
C TYR A 50 -0.78 11.90 -14.18
N ASP A 51 -1.34 13.06 -13.88
CA ASP A 51 -0.64 14.08 -13.11
C ASP A 51 -0.80 13.80 -11.60
N TRP A 52 0.34 13.72 -10.92
CA TRP A 52 0.49 13.46 -9.49
C TRP A 52 0.89 14.72 -8.71
N SER A 53 1.26 15.81 -9.40
CA SER A 53 1.84 17.02 -8.80
C SER A 53 0.86 17.77 -7.90
N ALA A 54 -0.43 17.73 -8.20
CA ALA A 54 -1.49 18.38 -7.44
C ALA A 54 -2.11 17.50 -6.34
N LEU A 55 -1.64 16.26 -6.18
CA LEU A 55 -2.20 15.33 -5.20
C LEU A 55 -1.51 15.43 -3.83
N SER A 56 -2.13 14.75 -2.86
CA SER A 56 -1.60 14.55 -1.51
C SER A 56 -0.20 13.93 -1.54
N PHE A 57 0.57 14.14 -0.47
CA PHE A 57 1.90 13.54 -0.36
C PHE A 57 1.84 12.02 -0.32
N LEU A 58 0.75 11.44 0.20
CA LEU A 58 0.49 10.00 0.15
C LEU A 58 0.51 9.44 -1.29
N PHE A 59 -0.18 10.09 -2.23
CA PHE A 59 -0.20 9.63 -3.63
C PHE A 59 1.13 9.84 -4.33
N LYS A 60 1.80 10.97 -4.07
CA LYS A 60 3.15 11.25 -4.61
C LYS A 60 4.16 10.22 -4.12
N MET A 61 4.12 9.87 -2.84
CA MET A 61 4.94 8.81 -2.26
C MET A 61 4.67 7.48 -2.97
N ALA A 62 3.41 7.10 -3.15
CA ALA A 62 3.06 5.84 -3.80
C ALA A 62 3.55 5.75 -5.24
N GLU A 63 3.37 6.82 -6.02
CA GLU A 63 3.90 6.91 -7.38
C GLU A 63 5.43 6.76 -7.40
N ARG A 64 6.16 7.47 -6.53
CA ARG A 64 7.63 7.37 -6.47
C ARG A 64 8.13 5.99 -6.06
N ILE A 65 7.46 5.33 -5.11
CA ILE A 65 7.77 3.95 -4.72
C ILE A 65 7.62 3.00 -5.92
N LEU A 66 6.51 3.12 -6.66
CA LEU A 66 6.24 2.28 -7.82
C LEU A 66 7.23 2.50 -8.97
N LEU A 67 7.69 3.75 -9.14
CA LEU A 67 8.74 4.13 -10.08
C LEU A 67 10.17 3.77 -9.61
N SER A 68 10.31 3.19 -8.40
CA SER A 68 11.61 2.92 -7.77
C SER A 68 12.49 4.17 -7.56
N ASP A 69 11.88 5.35 -7.51
CA ASP A 69 12.52 6.63 -7.15
C ASP A 69 12.51 6.79 -5.62
N TYR A 70 13.32 5.97 -4.96
CA TYR A 70 13.27 5.80 -3.50
C TYR A 70 13.73 7.03 -2.72
N ASP A 71 14.59 7.86 -3.29
CA ASP A 71 15.02 9.11 -2.65
C ASP A 71 13.84 10.08 -2.52
N LYS A 72 13.07 10.29 -3.59
CA LYS A 72 11.85 11.12 -3.53
C LYS A 72 10.72 10.44 -2.78
N ALA A 73 10.64 9.11 -2.82
CA ALA A 73 9.66 8.38 -2.03
C ALA A 73 9.85 8.65 -0.52
N ALA A 74 11.09 8.59 -0.02
CA ALA A 74 11.40 8.91 1.37
C ALA A 74 11.07 10.37 1.72
N GLU A 75 11.39 11.32 0.83
CA GLU A 75 11.03 12.73 1.01
C GLU A 75 9.52 12.92 1.15
N TYR A 76 8.72 12.31 0.26
CA TYR A 76 7.27 12.39 0.31
C TYR A 76 6.67 11.61 1.47
N MET A 77 7.27 10.49 1.89
CA MET A 77 6.84 9.72 3.06
C MET A 77 6.90 10.57 4.33
N LYS A 78 8.00 11.31 4.52
CA LYS A 78 8.13 12.28 5.63
C LYS A 78 7.06 13.37 5.57
N LYS A 79 6.83 13.95 4.39
CA LYS A 79 5.80 14.99 4.20
C LYS A 79 4.39 14.45 4.46
N ALA A 80 4.10 13.23 4.00
CA ALA A 80 2.80 12.58 4.20
C ALA A 80 2.58 12.24 5.69
N TYR A 81 3.63 11.82 6.40
CA TYR A 81 3.56 11.58 7.84
C TYR A 81 3.26 12.87 8.61
N LEU A 82 3.99 13.96 8.33
CA LEU A 82 3.77 15.26 8.96
C LEU A 82 2.40 15.88 8.63
N ALA A 83 1.83 15.53 7.48
CA ALA A 83 0.50 15.97 7.06
C ALA A 83 -0.63 15.07 7.60
N GLU A 84 -0.32 14.06 8.43
CA GLU A 84 -1.26 13.04 8.94
C GLU A 84 -1.99 12.23 7.85
N GLU A 85 -1.50 12.28 6.61
CA GLU A 85 -2.02 11.51 5.48
C GLU A 85 -1.50 10.07 5.48
N PHE A 86 -0.39 9.85 6.16
CA PHE A 86 0.29 8.57 6.25
C PHE A 86 0.50 8.19 7.72
N LYS A 87 0.19 6.94 8.04
CA LYS A 87 0.31 6.36 9.38
C LYS A 87 1.08 5.06 9.34
N LYS A 88 1.59 4.67 10.51
CA LYS A 88 2.39 3.46 10.71
C LYS A 88 1.74 2.19 10.17
N GLU A 89 0.43 2.03 10.36
CA GLU A 89 -0.32 0.83 9.98
C GLU A 89 -0.24 0.57 8.46
N HIS A 90 -0.14 1.63 7.65
CA HIS A 90 0.02 1.51 6.21
C HIS A 90 1.30 0.79 5.80
N LEU A 91 2.36 0.83 6.62
CA LEU A 91 3.58 0.09 6.36
C LEU A 91 3.34 -1.41 6.38
N ILE A 92 2.40 -1.88 7.19
CA ILE A 92 2.06 -3.29 7.33
C ILE A 92 1.04 -3.67 6.27
N ASP A 93 -0.04 -2.88 6.16
CA ASP A 93 -1.22 -3.25 5.39
C ASP A 93 -1.06 -3.00 3.89
N TRP A 94 -0.26 -2.02 3.47
CA TRP A 94 -0.19 -1.63 2.07
C TRP A 94 0.93 -2.40 1.34
N PRO A 95 0.61 -3.33 0.42
CA PRO A 95 1.61 -4.09 -0.33
C PRO A 95 2.64 -3.22 -1.08
N LEU A 96 2.30 -1.97 -1.38
CA LEU A 96 3.18 -0.96 -1.96
C LEU A 96 4.60 -0.96 -1.36
N PHE A 97 4.71 -1.15 -0.05
CA PHE A 97 5.98 -1.05 0.68
C PHE A 97 6.89 -2.27 0.54
N LYS A 98 6.42 -3.39 -0.03
CA LYS A 98 7.16 -4.67 -0.05
C LYS A 98 8.62 -4.52 -0.50
N TYR A 99 8.84 -3.92 -1.67
CA TYR A 99 10.19 -3.72 -2.21
C TYR A 99 10.88 -2.48 -1.63
N PHE A 100 10.12 -1.44 -1.28
CA PHE A 100 10.69 -0.23 -0.72
C PHE A 100 11.32 -0.49 0.65
N LYS A 101 10.74 -1.39 1.47
CA LYS A 101 11.28 -1.82 2.77
C LYS A 101 12.70 -2.38 2.71
N GLU A 102 13.11 -2.91 1.55
CA GLU A 102 14.45 -3.47 1.34
C GLU A 102 15.50 -2.39 1.07
N SER A 103 15.08 -1.15 0.76
CA SER A 103 15.97 -0.04 0.44
C SER A 103 16.60 0.62 1.67
N GLU A 104 17.78 1.20 1.50
CA GLU A 104 18.45 1.99 2.55
C GLU A 104 17.69 3.29 2.84
N GLN A 105 17.05 3.88 1.82
CA GLN A 105 16.20 5.07 1.96
C GLN A 105 15.05 4.83 2.93
N PHE A 106 14.41 3.66 2.85
CA PHE A 106 13.35 3.28 3.77
C PHE A 106 13.86 3.15 5.21
N LYS A 107 14.99 2.46 5.41
CA LYS A 107 15.58 2.31 6.76
C LYS A 107 15.91 3.67 7.36
N SER A 108 16.57 4.53 6.58
CA SER A 108 16.95 5.88 7.00
C SER A 108 15.74 6.73 7.39
N ILE A 109 14.67 6.72 6.58
CA ILE A 109 13.50 7.55 6.89
C ILE A 109 12.71 6.99 8.06
N CYS A 110 12.62 5.66 8.21
CA CYS A 110 11.94 5.06 9.36
C CYS A 110 12.66 5.36 10.68
N GLN A 111 14.00 5.35 10.70
CA GLN A 111 14.79 5.78 11.86
C GLN A 111 14.59 7.26 12.22
N GLU A 112 14.25 8.10 11.23
CA GLU A 112 13.96 9.51 11.46
C GLU A 112 12.53 9.73 11.98
N LEU A 113 11.56 8.97 11.47
CA LEU A 113 10.13 9.20 11.72
C LEU A 113 9.58 8.43 12.93
N PHE A 114 10.17 7.29 13.28
CA PHE A 114 9.65 6.39 14.32
C PHE A 114 10.67 6.18 15.42
N THR A 115 10.18 5.95 16.63
CA THR A 115 10.99 5.59 17.79
C THR A 115 11.46 4.12 17.73
N GLU A 116 12.49 3.76 18.50
CA GLU A 116 13.00 2.37 18.55
C GLU A 116 11.91 1.35 18.92
N ASP A 117 11.02 1.69 19.86
CA ASP A 117 9.90 0.84 20.28
C ASP A 117 8.90 0.64 19.14
N GLU A 118 8.60 1.70 18.39
CA GLU A 118 7.74 1.60 17.23
C GLU A 118 8.37 0.76 16.11
N MET A 119 9.70 0.79 16.01
CA MET A 119 10.43 0.04 15.00
C MET A 119 10.40 -1.48 15.24
N LEU A 120 10.36 -1.91 16.50
CA LEU A 120 10.30 -3.34 16.87
C LEU A 120 9.01 -4.02 16.41
N GLU A 121 7.90 -3.28 16.35
CA GLU A 121 6.62 -3.80 15.84
C GLU A 121 6.66 -4.17 14.34
N PHE A 122 7.59 -3.60 13.56
CA PHE A 122 7.74 -3.96 12.13
C PHE A 122 8.52 -5.25 11.89
N ILE A 123 9.26 -5.76 12.90
CA ILE A 123 10.17 -6.91 12.78
C ILE A 123 9.49 -8.22 13.18
N VAL A 124 8.41 -8.16 13.97
CA VAL A 124 7.64 -9.37 14.32
C VAL A 124 6.91 -9.82 13.04
N PRO A 125 7.27 -10.97 12.45
CA PRO A 125 6.40 -11.57 11.46
C PRO A 125 5.06 -11.78 12.17
N HIS A 126 3.95 -11.37 11.55
CA HIS A 126 2.65 -11.92 11.94
C HIS A 126 2.77 -13.44 11.81
N SER A 127 3.13 -14.10 12.91
CA SER A 127 2.90 -15.52 13.11
C SER A 127 1.43 -15.70 12.82
N ASP A 128 1.13 -16.58 11.86
CA ASP A 128 -0.24 -16.89 11.44
C ASP A 128 -1.16 -17.00 12.67
N PRO A 129 -2.37 -16.45 12.64
CA PRO A 129 -3.31 -16.66 13.73
C PRO A 129 -3.49 -18.18 13.89
N GLU A 130 -3.18 -18.69 15.09
CA GLU A 130 -3.44 -20.08 15.44
C GLU A 130 -4.91 -20.40 15.11
N PRO A 131 -5.18 -21.59 14.54
CA PRO A 131 -6.54 -21.96 14.18
C PRO A 131 -7.40 -21.90 15.44
N ILE A 132 -8.46 -21.08 15.39
CA ILE A 132 -9.46 -20.98 16.43
C ILE A 132 -9.98 -22.39 16.69
N GLU A 133 -9.66 -22.96 17.86
CA GLU A 133 -10.27 -24.20 18.31
C GLU A 133 -11.77 -23.97 18.36
N GLU A 134 -12.49 -24.70 17.51
CA GLU A 134 -13.93 -24.74 17.48
C GLU A 134 -14.41 -25.23 18.84
N HIS A 135 -14.79 -24.31 19.73
CA HIS A 135 -15.48 -24.64 20.97
C HIS A 135 -16.81 -25.30 20.61
N THR A 136 -16.79 -26.63 20.50
CA THR A 136 -18.00 -27.45 20.46
C THR A 136 -18.81 -27.12 21.70
N SER A 137 -19.95 -26.45 21.48
CA SER A 137 -20.94 -26.19 22.52
C SER A 137 -21.40 -27.53 23.11
N PRO A 138 -21.60 -27.63 24.43
CA PRO A 138 -22.01 -28.88 25.05
C PRO A 138 -23.43 -29.25 24.57
N SER A 139 -23.53 -30.45 24.02
CA SER A 139 -24.78 -31.13 23.70
C SER A 139 -25.66 -31.21 24.95
N MET A 140 -26.78 -30.49 24.93
CA MET A 140 -27.80 -30.53 25.97
C MET A 140 -28.73 -31.71 25.69
N ALA A 141 -28.36 -32.87 26.21
CA ALA A 141 -29.23 -34.04 26.30
C ALA A 141 -29.00 -34.68 27.67
N ASP A 142 -29.72 -34.19 28.68
CA ASP A 142 -30.04 -34.89 29.92
C ASP A 142 -31.18 -34.12 30.62
N VAL A 143 -32.43 -34.39 30.20
CA VAL A 143 -33.65 -34.38 31.04
C VAL A 143 -34.60 -35.45 30.51
#